data_AF-A0A453I704-F1
#
_entry.id   AF-A0A453I704-F1
#
_cell.length_a   1.000
_cell.length_b   1.000
_cell.length_c   1.000
_cell.angle_alpha   90.00
_cell.angle_beta   90.00
_cell.angle_gamma   90.00
#
_symmetry.space_group_name_H-M   'P 1'
#
loop_
_entity.id
_entity.type
_entity.pdbx_description
1 polymer ?
#
loop_
_entity_poly.entity_id
_entity_poly.type
_entity_poly.pdbx_seq_one_letter_code
_entity_poly.pdbx_strand_id
1 'polypeptide(L)'
;MKHLTWHRSVSSHSSSSRNPIGAASKVDVDGLTGNIFSGVYMNSGSHASTLDRLYAWERKLCDEVKASSTICRQYDEKCRYLRNQESRGESQMSIDRTRAVVKDLYSRICVAIQRIDMISKNIEDLRDKELQPQLEELIGSLTRMWETMLECHRHQHEIIKLVSNSGGIKVLIRSESQFQATLLLQVELKSLFSNFQRWIVSHRSYLNSLQSWLLKCVKSLRTKKKSRKKKDTNFQITNFAVAPIFTICEQWIQLLDELPIEDLEGGIKGLLADINHCMPRQEKRRGGSRSTFAIANGGLNDEMRGIHRNAAHTDLQSSLESFLGKLEFFSDVSVHKYGELKKKVNTAKEKYEQQNK
;
A
#
# COMPACT_ATOMS: atom_id res chain seq x y z
N MET A 1 18.81 8.21 -45.69
CA MET A 1 19.25 7.02 -44.93
C MET A 1 20.04 7.46 -43.71
N LYS A 2 19.51 7.21 -42.52
CA LYS A 2 20.20 7.04 -41.23
C LYS A 2 19.12 6.51 -40.28
N HIS A 3 19.15 5.20 -40.04
CA HIS A 3 18.15 4.48 -39.25
C HIS A 3 18.40 4.69 -37.75
N LEU A 4 17.33 5.05 -37.03
CA LEU A 4 17.23 4.99 -35.57
C LEU A 4 16.73 3.58 -35.20
N THR A 5 17.57 2.79 -34.54
CA THR A 5 17.17 1.50 -33.95
C THR A 5 16.79 1.69 -32.49
N TRP A 6 15.48 1.60 -32.23
CA TRP A 6 14.90 1.51 -30.90
C TRP A 6 15.12 0.10 -30.32
N HIS A 7 15.77 0.00 -29.16
CA HIS A 7 15.81 -1.25 -28.39
C HIS A 7 14.50 -1.41 -27.60
N ARG A 8 13.69 -2.38 -28.01
CA ARG A 8 12.54 -2.87 -27.24
C ARG A 8 13.04 -3.64 -26.01
N SER A 9 12.56 -3.28 -24.83
CA SER A 9 12.64 -4.10 -23.63
C SER A 9 11.80 -5.36 -23.82
N VAL A 10 12.45 -6.52 -23.82
CA VAL A 10 11.81 -7.82 -23.66
C VAL A 10 11.44 -8.01 -22.20
N SER A 11 10.15 -8.26 -21.98
CA SER A 11 9.56 -8.72 -20.74
C SER A 11 10.18 -10.04 -20.30
N SER A 12 10.88 -10.04 -19.17
CA SER A 12 11.28 -11.28 -18.48
C SER A 12 10.19 -11.66 -17.49
N HIS A 13 9.61 -12.83 -17.78
CA HIS A 13 8.59 -13.51 -17.01
C HIS A 13 8.92 -13.62 -15.52
N SER A 14 7.89 -13.39 -14.70
CA SER A 14 7.87 -13.70 -13.28
C SER A 14 8.17 -15.19 -13.04
N SER A 15 9.29 -15.48 -12.37
CA SER A 15 9.51 -16.79 -11.75
C SER A 15 8.82 -16.83 -10.39
N SER A 16 7.68 -17.53 -10.34
CA SER A 16 7.03 -17.97 -9.11
C SER A 16 7.88 -19.06 -8.46
N SER A 17 8.52 -18.77 -7.32
CA SER A 17 9.15 -19.80 -6.49
C SER A 17 8.10 -20.46 -5.60
N ARG A 18 7.65 -21.63 -6.06
CA ARG A 18 6.75 -22.53 -5.33
C ARG A 18 7.63 -23.61 -4.68
N ASN A 19 7.94 -23.51 -3.40
CA ASN A 19 8.65 -24.57 -2.68
C ASN A 19 7.65 -25.64 -2.22
N PRO A 20 7.81 -26.92 -2.58
CA PRO A 20 7.04 -27.99 -2.00
C PRO A 20 7.65 -28.42 -0.65
N ILE A 21 6.78 -28.60 0.33
CA ILE A 21 7.08 -29.22 1.62
C ILE A 21 6.94 -30.74 1.44
N GLY A 22 7.98 -31.53 1.75
CA GLY A 22 7.88 -32.99 1.74
C GLY A 22 9.16 -33.76 2.09
N ALA A 23 9.20 -34.24 3.34
CA ALA A 23 9.76 -35.52 3.84
C ALA A 23 11.29 -35.80 3.87
N ALA A 24 11.81 -35.67 5.10
CA ALA A 24 12.53 -36.68 5.91
C ALA A 24 13.91 -37.25 5.49
N SER A 25 14.93 -36.95 6.32
CA SER A 25 15.67 -37.97 7.07
C SER A 25 16.27 -37.38 8.37
N LYS A 26 16.21 -38.18 9.44
CA LYS A 26 16.74 -37.93 10.80
C LYS A 26 18.28 -37.93 10.75
N VAL A 27 19.00 -37.10 11.51
CA VAL A 27 19.66 -37.34 12.83
C VAL A 27 20.79 -36.29 12.81
N ASP A 28 20.90 -35.30 13.71
CA ASP A 28 21.53 -35.41 15.03
C ASP A 28 21.20 -34.17 15.89
N VAL A 29 21.10 -34.42 17.19
CA VAL A 29 20.82 -33.44 18.24
C VAL A 29 22.14 -33.14 18.94
N ASP A 30 22.85 -32.09 18.52
CA ASP A 30 23.58 -31.20 19.43
C ASP A 30 24.15 -29.97 18.70
N GLY A 31 24.11 -28.80 19.34
CA GLY A 31 24.98 -27.66 19.01
C GLY A 31 24.67 -26.81 17.77
N LEU A 32 23.54 -26.08 17.73
CA LEU A 32 23.34 -24.98 16.76
C LEU A 32 22.63 -23.75 17.37
N THR A 33 23.07 -23.32 18.56
CA THR A 33 22.88 -21.93 19.03
C THR A 33 24.00 -21.03 18.50
N GLY A 34 24.24 -21.08 17.20
CA GLY A 34 25.33 -20.39 16.51
C GLY A 34 24.81 -19.57 15.33
N ASN A 35 24.46 -18.31 15.60
CA ASN A 35 24.74 -17.18 14.72
C ASN A 35 24.33 -17.21 13.23
N ILE A 36 23.26 -17.92 12.83
CA ILE A 36 22.78 -17.95 11.43
C ILE A 36 22.37 -16.57 10.89
N PHE A 37 22.08 -15.58 11.75
CA PHE A 37 21.66 -14.24 11.32
C PHE A 37 22.75 -13.17 11.38
N SER A 38 23.98 -13.49 11.80
CA SER A 38 25.07 -12.49 11.88
C SER A 38 25.83 -12.29 10.55
N GLY A 39 25.45 -13.01 9.49
CA GLY A 39 26.18 -13.06 8.22
C GLY A 39 25.57 -12.30 7.05
N VAL A 40 24.57 -11.43 7.23
CA VAL A 40 23.95 -10.67 6.12
C VAL A 40 23.94 -9.18 6.41
N TYR A 41 25.13 -8.62 6.63
CA TYR A 41 25.43 -7.29 6.08
C TYR A 41 25.82 -7.53 4.62
N MET A 42 25.17 -6.88 3.66
CA MET A 42 25.42 -6.91 2.19
C MET A 42 24.42 -7.61 1.27
N ASN A 43 23.11 -7.50 1.54
CA ASN A 43 22.14 -7.33 0.45
C ASN A 43 20.92 -6.64 1.05
N SER A 44 20.68 -5.38 0.69
CA SER A 44 19.37 -4.76 0.90
C SER A 44 18.36 -5.63 0.16
N GLY A 45 17.70 -6.54 0.88
CA GLY A 45 16.70 -7.42 0.32
C GLY A 45 15.56 -6.60 -0.28
N SER A 46 14.70 -7.26 -1.05
CA SER A 46 13.44 -6.63 -1.49
C SER A 46 12.68 -6.07 -0.29
N HIS A 47 11.83 -5.06 -0.53
CA HIS A 47 11.00 -4.48 0.51
C HIS A 47 10.22 -5.52 1.34
N ALA A 48 9.72 -6.56 0.68
CA ALA A 48 9.07 -7.70 1.33
C ALA A 48 10.01 -8.44 2.32
N SER A 49 11.27 -8.66 1.93
CA SER A 49 12.28 -9.29 2.80
C SER A 49 12.56 -8.45 4.05
N THR A 50 12.62 -7.13 3.93
CA THR A 50 12.77 -6.23 5.09
C THR A 50 11.57 -6.34 6.03
N LEU A 51 10.34 -6.38 5.50
CA LEU A 51 9.14 -6.58 6.31
C LEU A 51 9.07 -7.97 6.98
N ASP A 52 9.46 -9.03 6.27
CA ASP A 52 9.51 -10.39 6.82
C ASP A 52 10.52 -10.50 7.97
N ARG A 53 11.69 -9.87 7.81
CA ARG A 53 12.71 -9.79 8.87
C ARG A 53 12.22 -9.00 10.07
N LEU A 54 11.58 -7.86 9.85
CA LEU A 54 10.94 -7.08 10.93
C LEU A 54 9.94 -7.94 11.69
N TYR A 55 9.03 -8.62 10.99
CA TYR A 55 8.04 -9.50 11.61
C TYR A 55 8.68 -10.65 12.41
N ALA A 56 9.75 -11.26 11.89
CA ALA A 56 10.49 -12.31 12.61
C ALA A 56 11.11 -11.78 13.91
N TRP A 57 11.74 -10.60 13.87
CA TRP A 57 12.29 -9.96 15.07
C TRP A 57 11.20 -9.57 16.08
N GLU A 58 10.04 -9.10 15.62
CA GLU A 58 8.92 -8.80 16.50
C GLU A 58 8.36 -10.04 17.20
N ARG A 59 8.23 -11.16 16.48
CA ARG A 59 7.85 -12.43 17.12
C ARG A 59 8.85 -12.84 18.17
N LYS A 60 10.15 -12.77 17.86
CA LYS A 60 11.22 -13.07 18.81
C LYS A 60 11.17 -12.15 20.04
N LEU A 61 10.91 -10.86 19.86
CA LEU A 61 10.72 -9.91 20.95
C LEU A 61 9.54 -10.31 21.84
N CYS A 62 8.41 -10.67 21.23
CA CYS A 62 7.21 -11.11 21.95
C CYS A 62 7.49 -12.34 22.82
N ASP A 63 8.19 -13.33 22.28
CA ASP A 63 8.52 -14.56 22.99
C ASP A 63 9.50 -14.31 24.13
N GLU A 64 10.53 -13.49 23.93
CA GLU A 64 11.49 -13.12 24.99
C GLU A 64 10.80 -12.34 26.12
N VAL A 65 9.88 -11.42 25.80
CA VAL A 65 9.11 -10.67 26.80
C VAL A 65 8.19 -11.60 27.61
N LYS A 66 7.52 -12.58 26.97
CA LYS A 66 6.70 -13.59 27.68
C LYS A 66 7.55 -14.47 28.59
N ALA A 67 8.71 -14.92 28.12
CA ALA A 67 9.64 -15.72 28.90
C ALA A 67 10.17 -14.92 30.11
N SER A 68 10.60 -13.67 29.90
CA SER A 68 11.04 -12.76 30.95
C SER A 68 9.96 -12.53 32.01
N SER A 69 8.71 -12.30 31.59
CA SER A 69 7.58 -12.14 32.53
C SER A 69 7.38 -13.36 33.43
N THR A 70 7.59 -14.57 32.90
CA THR A 70 7.51 -15.81 33.69
C THR A 70 8.61 -15.88 34.74
N ILE A 71 9.84 -15.48 34.41
CA ILE A 71 10.97 -15.43 35.34
C ILE A 71 10.73 -14.37 36.42
N CYS A 72 10.23 -13.19 36.05
CA CYS A 72 9.87 -12.14 37.01
C CYS A 72 8.84 -12.63 38.03
N ARG A 73 7.80 -13.37 37.58
CA ARG A 73 6.80 -13.95 38.48
C ARG A 73 7.43 -14.94 39.48
N GLN A 74 8.34 -15.81 39.01
CA GLN A 74 9.05 -16.74 39.87
C GLN A 74 9.95 -16.02 40.89
N TYR A 75 10.63 -14.95 40.44
CA TYR A 75 11.44 -14.09 41.31
C TYR A 75 10.60 -13.47 42.42
N ASP A 76 9.44 -12.90 42.08
CA ASP A 76 8.54 -12.27 43.06
C ASP A 76 8.02 -13.28 44.08
N GLU A 77 7.62 -14.47 43.63
CA GLU A 77 7.17 -15.56 44.49
C GLU A 77 8.28 -16.01 45.45
N LYS A 78 9.51 -16.22 44.94
CA LYS A 78 10.65 -16.59 45.77
C LYS A 78 11.08 -15.50 46.74
N CYS A 79 10.96 -14.23 46.36
CA CYS A 79 11.20 -13.12 47.28
C CYS A 79 10.17 -13.08 48.42
N ARG A 80 8.88 -13.34 48.13
CA ARG A 80 7.85 -13.46 49.17
C ARG A 80 8.12 -14.64 50.09
N TYR A 81 8.48 -15.79 49.51
CA TYR A 81 8.82 -16.98 50.27
C TYR A 81 10.02 -16.73 51.19
N LEU A 82 11.11 -16.11 50.70
CA LEU A 82 12.28 -15.76 51.49
C LEU A 82 11.92 -14.89 52.71
N ARG A 83 11.12 -13.82 52.51
CA ARG A 83 10.65 -12.96 53.60
C ARG A 83 9.86 -13.74 54.65
N ASN A 84 9.04 -14.70 54.23
CA ASN A 84 8.29 -15.55 55.15
C ASN A 84 9.22 -16.46 55.96
N GLN A 85 10.24 -17.07 55.35
CA GLN A 85 11.24 -17.90 56.06
C GLN A 85 12.02 -17.08 57.10
N GLU A 86 12.46 -15.87 56.72
CA GLU A 86 13.17 -14.95 57.60
C GLU A 86 12.29 -14.52 58.78
N SER A 87 11.00 -14.27 58.56
CA SER A 87 10.06 -13.89 59.65
C SER A 87 9.74 -15.03 60.63
N ARG A 88 9.77 -16.29 60.18
CA ARG A 88 9.43 -17.47 60.99
C ARG A 88 10.63 -18.06 61.72
N GLY A 89 11.83 -17.52 61.50
CA GLY A 89 13.07 -18.04 62.09
C GLY A 89 13.41 -19.45 61.60
N GLU A 90 13.20 -19.75 60.32
CA GLU A 90 13.62 -21.03 59.73
C GLU A 90 15.15 -21.20 59.78
N SER A 91 15.65 -22.42 59.54
CA SER A 91 17.09 -22.70 59.61
C SER A 91 17.90 -21.85 58.63
N GLN A 92 19.07 -21.38 59.07
CA GLN A 92 19.95 -20.53 58.27
C GLN A 92 20.30 -21.16 56.91
N MET A 93 20.55 -22.48 56.88
CA MET A 93 20.81 -23.21 55.63
C MET A 93 19.63 -23.16 54.65
N SER A 94 18.38 -23.21 55.14
CA SER A 94 17.18 -23.11 54.31
C SER A 94 17.05 -21.71 53.69
N ILE A 95 17.28 -20.67 54.50
CA ILE A 95 17.25 -19.26 54.08
C ILE A 95 18.31 -18.98 53.02
N ASP A 96 19.55 -19.43 53.25
CA ASP A 96 20.65 -19.21 52.30
C ASP A 96 20.44 -19.95 50.97
N ARG A 97 19.82 -21.13 50.99
CA ARG A 97 19.41 -21.85 49.78
C ARG A 97 18.39 -21.06 48.97
N THR A 98 17.36 -20.50 49.62
CA THR A 98 16.36 -19.65 48.95
C THR A 98 17.00 -18.37 48.41
N ARG A 99 17.92 -17.75 49.18
CA ARG A 99 18.65 -16.55 48.76
C ARG A 99 19.50 -16.80 47.51
N ALA A 100 20.12 -17.97 47.38
CA ALA A 100 20.84 -18.37 46.18
C ALA A 100 19.91 -18.44 44.95
N VAL A 101 18.72 -19.03 45.10
CA VAL A 101 17.71 -19.09 44.02
C VAL A 101 17.22 -17.69 43.61
N VAL A 102 17.00 -16.79 44.58
CA VAL A 102 16.61 -15.40 44.31
C VAL A 102 17.71 -14.67 43.52
N LYS A 103 18.99 -14.85 43.87
CA LYS A 103 20.13 -14.28 43.13
C LYS A 103 20.24 -14.83 41.71
N ASP A 104 20.04 -16.14 41.51
CA ASP A 104 20.00 -16.75 40.18
C ASP A 104 18.89 -16.15 39.31
N LEU A 105 17.65 -16.10 39.83
CA LEU A 105 16.51 -15.52 39.12
C LEU A 105 16.74 -14.05 38.77
N TYR A 106 17.33 -13.27 39.67
CA TYR A 106 17.71 -11.88 39.40
C TYR A 106 18.72 -11.76 38.25
N SER A 107 19.77 -12.59 38.26
CA SER A 107 20.75 -12.63 37.18
C SER A 107 20.09 -12.93 35.83
N ARG A 108 19.17 -13.91 35.79
CA ARG A 108 18.41 -14.28 34.59
C ARG A 108 17.50 -13.15 34.10
N ILE A 109 16.88 -12.38 35.01
CA ILE A 109 16.10 -11.18 34.65
C ILE A 109 17.00 -10.14 33.98
N CYS A 110 18.17 -9.86 34.55
CA CYS A 110 19.13 -8.92 33.96
C CYS A 110 19.56 -9.32 32.55
N VAL A 111 19.87 -10.61 32.34
CA VAL A 111 20.20 -11.14 31.01
C VAL A 111 19.02 -11.02 30.04
N ALA A 112 17.79 -11.31 30.48
CA ALA A 112 16.59 -11.17 29.65
C ALA A 112 16.37 -9.70 29.22
N ILE A 113 16.58 -8.73 30.13
CA ILE A 113 16.50 -7.30 29.81
C ILE A 113 17.51 -6.93 28.71
N GLN A 114 18.76 -7.40 28.81
CA GLN A 114 19.78 -7.15 27.80
C GLN A 114 19.41 -7.76 26.44
N ARG A 115 18.84 -8.97 26.42
CA ARG A 115 18.36 -9.61 25.18
C ARG A 115 17.22 -8.83 24.54
N ILE A 116 16.23 -8.40 25.34
CA ILE A 116 15.11 -7.58 24.88
C ILE A 116 15.62 -6.26 24.29
N ASP A 117 16.60 -5.61 24.92
CA ASP A 117 17.20 -4.37 24.42
C ASP A 117 17.93 -4.58 23.09
N MET A 118 18.70 -5.67 22.97
CA MET A 118 19.37 -6.04 21.72
C MET A 118 18.38 -6.29 20.58
N ILE A 119 17.32 -7.07 20.84
CA ILE A 119 16.28 -7.34 19.84
C ILE A 119 15.58 -6.04 19.43
N SER A 120 15.26 -5.17 20.39
CA SER A 120 14.61 -3.88 20.12
C SER A 120 15.48 -2.98 19.24
N LYS A 121 16.79 -2.91 19.52
CA LYS A 121 17.76 -2.18 18.69
C LYS A 121 17.85 -2.72 17.28
N ASN A 122 17.81 -4.04 17.09
CA ASN A 122 17.79 -4.64 15.75
C ASN A 122 16.53 -4.25 14.96
N ILE A 123 15.37 -4.16 15.62
CA ILE A 123 14.12 -3.69 14.99
C ILE A 123 14.23 -2.21 14.61
N GLU A 124 14.78 -1.37 15.50
CA GLU A 124 15.03 0.05 15.23
C GLU A 124 16.00 0.24 14.06
N ASP A 125 17.08 -0.54 14.01
CA ASP A 125 18.05 -0.52 12.93
C ASP A 125 17.42 -0.92 11.59
N LEU A 126 16.62 -1.99 11.55
CA LEU A 126 15.90 -2.38 10.32
C LEU A 126 14.92 -1.30 9.87
N ARG A 127 14.21 -0.68 10.81
CA ARG A 127 13.26 0.41 10.53
C ARG A 127 13.97 1.62 9.92
N ASP A 128 15.04 2.08 10.55
CA ASP A 128 15.66 3.36 10.22
C ASP A 128 16.70 3.25 9.10
N LYS A 129 17.44 2.13 9.03
CA LYS A 129 18.55 1.94 8.07
C LYS A 129 18.15 1.20 6.80
N GLU A 130 17.07 0.41 6.83
CA GLU A 130 16.61 -0.32 5.64
C GLU A 130 15.23 0.13 5.16
N LEU A 131 14.21 0.06 6.03
CA LEU A 131 12.83 0.33 5.64
C LEU A 131 12.62 1.80 5.24
N GLN A 132 13.15 2.74 6.01
CA GLN A 132 13.00 4.16 5.71
C GLN A 132 13.59 4.53 4.33
N PRO A 133 14.86 4.18 3.98
CA PRO A 133 15.39 4.42 2.64
C PRO A 133 14.56 3.79 1.51
N GLN A 134 14.03 2.58 1.71
CA GLN A 134 13.16 1.94 0.71
C GLN A 134 11.87 2.75 0.45
N LEU A 135 11.29 3.36 1.48
CA LEU A 135 10.13 4.23 1.33
C LEU A 135 10.51 5.54 0.63
N GLU A 136 11.66 6.12 0.97
CA GLU A 136 12.20 7.31 0.28
C GLU A 136 12.41 7.05 -1.23
N GLU A 137 12.99 5.89 -1.57
CA GLU A 137 13.19 5.46 -2.95
C GLU A 137 11.85 5.24 -3.66
N LEU A 138 10.87 4.63 -3.00
CA LEU A 138 9.53 4.42 -3.55
C LEU A 138 8.82 5.76 -3.83
N ILE A 139 8.88 6.72 -2.90
CA ILE A 139 8.35 8.08 -3.11
C ILE A 139 9.03 8.73 -4.32
N GLY A 140 10.35 8.62 -4.42
CA GLY A 140 11.11 9.15 -5.55
C GLY A 140 10.71 8.50 -6.88
N SER A 141 10.51 7.19 -6.89
CA SER A 141 10.08 6.43 -8.07
C SER A 141 8.65 6.76 -8.49
N LEU A 142 7.73 6.92 -7.53
CA LEU A 142 6.36 7.35 -7.79
C LEU A 142 6.30 8.78 -8.33
N THR A 143 7.18 9.67 -7.85
CA THR A 143 7.29 11.04 -8.37
C THR A 143 7.64 11.01 -9.87
N ARG A 144 8.68 10.27 -10.25
CA ARG A 144 9.10 10.10 -11.65
C ARG A 144 8.04 9.44 -12.52
N MET A 145 7.37 8.42 -11.99
CA MET A 145 6.25 7.77 -12.67
C MET A 145 5.14 8.79 -12.96
N TRP A 146 4.77 9.64 -12.01
CA TRP A 146 3.76 10.67 -12.21
C TRP A 146 4.19 11.74 -13.22
N GLU A 147 5.46 12.10 -13.27
CA GLU A 147 6.00 12.99 -14.31
C GLU A 147 5.79 12.37 -15.71
N THR A 148 6.16 11.09 -15.90
CA THR A 148 5.91 10.38 -17.17
C THR A 148 4.42 10.26 -17.50
N MET A 149 3.57 9.97 -16.51
CA MET A 149 2.12 9.87 -16.72
C MET A 149 1.52 11.21 -17.12
N LEU A 150 1.98 12.31 -16.50
CA LEU A 150 1.54 13.66 -16.86
C LEU A 150 1.89 14.00 -18.30
N GLU A 151 3.11 13.70 -18.74
CA GLU A 151 3.49 13.87 -20.15
C GLU A 151 2.57 13.07 -21.07
N CYS A 152 2.32 11.79 -20.76
CA CYS A 152 1.44 10.94 -21.57
C CYS A 152 0.01 11.50 -21.67
N HIS A 153 -0.58 11.88 -20.53
CA HIS A 153 -1.95 12.40 -20.49
C HIS A 153 -2.08 13.77 -21.16
N ARG A 154 -1.08 14.65 -21.04
CA ARG A 154 -1.00 15.92 -21.79
C ARG A 154 -1.07 15.68 -23.29
N HIS A 155 -0.21 14.80 -23.81
CA HIS A 155 -0.20 14.48 -25.24
C HIS A 155 -1.54 13.88 -25.70
N GLN A 156 -2.13 12.96 -24.93
CA GLN A 156 -3.43 12.38 -25.26
C GLN A 156 -4.55 13.44 -25.27
N HIS A 157 -4.55 14.35 -24.29
CA HIS A 157 -5.53 15.42 -24.20
C HIS A 157 -5.37 16.47 -25.31
N GLU A 158 -4.14 16.79 -25.70
CA GLU A 158 -3.86 17.67 -26.84
C GLU A 158 -4.33 17.05 -28.17
N ILE A 159 -4.06 15.76 -28.38
CA ILE A 159 -4.50 15.04 -29.58
C ILE A 159 -6.03 15.09 -29.72
N ILE A 160 -6.77 14.79 -28.64
CA ILE A 160 -8.24 14.80 -28.73
C ILE A 160 -8.79 16.21 -28.98
N LYS A 161 -8.20 17.25 -28.36
CA LYS A 161 -8.55 18.65 -28.62
C LYS A 161 -8.33 19.06 -30.07
N LEU A 162 -7.20 18.65 -30.66
CA LEU A 162 -6.92 18.92 -32.08
C LEU A 162 -7.94 18.24 -33.00
N VAL A 163 -8.29 16.99 -32.70
CA VAL A 163 -9.33 16.26 -33.45
C VAL A 163 -10.70 16.93 -33.29
N SER A 164 -11.04 17.43 -32.10
CA SER A 164 -12.28 18.19 -31.82
C SER A 164 -12.38 19.49 -32.61
N ASN A 165 -11.27 20.22 -32.76
CA ASN A 165 -11.26 21.53 -33.43
C ASN A 165 -11.26 21.42 -34.97
N SER A 166 -10.89 20.28 -35.53
CA SER A 166 -10.71 20.07 -36.98
C SER A 166 -11.99 19.89 -37.81
N GLY A 167 -13.18 20.05 -37.21
CA GLY A 167 -14.49 19.88 -37.88
C GLY A 167 -15.13 18.54 -37.53
N GLY A 168 -16.05 18.58 -36.57
CA GLY A 168 -16.59 17.42 -35.85
C GLY A 168 -17.17 16.31 -36.72
N ILE A 169 -16.43 15.21 -36.82
CA ILE A 169 -17.05 13.90 -37.02
C ILE A 169 -17.71 13.58 -35.68
N LYS A 170 -19.02 13.86 -35.56
CA LYS A 170 -19.83 13.23 -34.51
C LYS A 170 -19.51 11.73 -34.59
N VAL A 171 -18.84 11.19 -33.57
CA VAL A 171 -18.46 9.76 -33.52
C VAL A 171 -19.73 8.96 -33.29
N LEU A 172 -20.53 8.86 -34.36
CA LEU A 172 -21.62 7.94 -34.43
C LEU A 172 -20.98 6.61 -34.82
N ILE A 173 -21.15 5.61 -33.96
CA ILE A 173 -20.69 4.25 -34.24
C ILE A 173 -21.47 3.75 -35.45
N ARG A 174 -20.89 3.87 -36.64
CA ARG A 174 -21.54 3.57 -37.92
C ARG A 174 -20.94 2.34 -38.59
N SER A 175 -19.69 1.99 -38.27
CA SER A 175 -19.04 0.79 -38.78
C SER A 175 -18.90 -0.30 -37.71
N GLU A 176 -18.85 -1.55 -38.16
CA GLU A 176 -18.53 -2.70 -37.29
C GLU A 176 -17.17 -2.51 -36.59
N SER A 177 -16.18 -1.94 -37.29
CA SER A 177 -14.87 -1.63 -36.69
C SER A 177 -14.96 -0.59 -35.56
N GLN A 178 -15.78 0.45 -35.70
CA GLN A 178 -16.02 1.44 -34.65
C GLN A 178 -16.76 0.81 -33.46
N PHE A 179 -17.68 -0.11 -33.73
CA PHE A 179 -18.41 -0.84 -32.69
C PHE A 179 -17.47 -1.72 -31.87
N GLN A 180 -16.60 -2.49 -32.54
CA GLN A 180 -15.59 -3.32 -31.89
C GLN A 180 -14.58 -2.47 -31.10
N ALA A 181 -14.11 -1.35 -31.66
CA ALA A 181 -13.21 -0.43 -30.96
C ALA A 181 -13.87 0.19 -29.71
N THR A 182 -15.14 0.57 -29.80
CA THR A 182 -15.89 1.11 -28.66
C THR A 182 -16.14 0.05 -27.58
N LEU A 183 -16.40 -1.20 -27.97
CA LEU A 183 -16.53 -2.31 -27.04
C LEU A 183 -15.21 -2.58 -26.30
N LEU A 184 -14.09 -2.58 -27.03
CA LEU A 184 -12.76 -2.73 -26.43
C LEU A 184 -12.47 -1.58 -25.45
N LEU A 185 -12.70 -0.33 -25.86
CA LEU A 185 -12.56 0.83 -24.99
C LEU A 185 -13.40 0.69 -23.71
N GLN A 186 -14.63 0.21 -23.81
CA GLN A 186 -15.47 -0.04 -22.65
C GLN A 186 -14.87 -1.07 -21.69
N VAL A 187 -14.35 -2.18 -22.21
CA VAL A 187 -13.72 -3.23 -21.41
C VAL A 187 -12.46 -2.69 -20.72
N GLU A 188 -11.60 -1.99 -21.46
CA GLU A 188 -10.38 -1.41 -20.93
C GLU A 188 -10.65 -0.32 -19.89
N LEU A 189 -11.66 0.54 -20.08
CA LEU A 189 -12.05 1.54 -19.08
C LEU A 189 -12.57 0.91 -17.79
N LYS A 190 -13.34 -0.18 -17.87
CA LYS A 190 -13.78 -0.94 -16.69
C LYS A 190 -12.59 -1.56 -15.94
N SER A 191 -11.64 -2.11 -16.70
CA SER A 191 -10.39 -2.66 -16.15
C SER A 191 -9.56 -1.57 -15.47
N LEU A 192 -9.33 -0.44 -16.16
CA LEU A 192 -8.64 0.73 -15.64
C LEU A 192 -9.28 1.22 -14.34
N PHE A 193 -10.60 1.40 -14.33
CA PHE A 193 -11.35 1.82 -13.15
C PHE A 193 -11.12 0.86 -11.97
N SER A 194 -11.34 -0.44 -12.17
CA SER A 194 -11.16 -1.44 -11.12
C SER A 194 -9.73 -1.51 -10.60
N ASN A 195 -8.75 -1.43 -11.50
CA ASN A 195 -7.33 -1.46 -11.14
C ASN A 195 -6.91 -0.20 -10.38
N PHE A 196 -7.39 0.98 -10.81
CA PHE A 196 -7.13 2.24 -10.14
C PHE A 196 -7.69 2.24 -8.70
N GLN A 197 -8.94 1.81 -8.51
CA GLN A 197 -9.54 1.68 -7.19
C GLN A 197 -8.75 0.72 -6.30
N ARG A 198 -8.40 -0.46 -6.82
CA ARG A 198 -7.61 -1.45 -6.08
C ARG A 198 -6.23 -0.90 -5.71
N TRP A 199 -5.59 -0.18 -6.62
CA TRP A 199 -4.30 0.45 -6.38
C TRP A 199 -4.37 1.48 -5.24
N ILE A 200 -5.34 2.40 -5.28
CA ILE A 200 -5.56 3.40 -4.22
C ILE A 200 -5.83 2.74 -2.87
N VAL A 201 -6.74 1.76 -2.82
CA VAL A 201 -7.08 1.04 -1.58
C VAL A 201 -5.86 0.30 -1.02
N SER A 202 -5.09 -0.39 -1.88
CA SER A 202 -3.90 -1.13 -1.46
C SER A 202 -2.82 -0.18 -0.93
N HIS A 203 -2.60 0.96 -1.60
CA HIS A 203 -1.64 1.98 -1.20
C HIS A 203 -1.98 2.54 0.19
N ARG A 204 -3.25 2.92 0.40
CA ARG A 204 -3.76 3.40 1.69
C ARG A 204 -3.64 2.35 2.78
N SER A 205 -4.07 1.11 2.50
CA SER A 205 -4.01 0.01 3.47
C SER A 205 -2.59 -0.28 3.92
N TYR A 206 -1.64 -0.27 2.98
CA TYR A 206 -0.23 -0.45 3.26
C TYR A 206 0.31 0.63 4.20
N LEU A 207 0.12 1.91 3.85
CA LEU A 207 0.61 3.03 4.67
C LEU A 207 -0.06 3.08 6.06
N ASN A 208 -1.37 2.82 6.14
CA ASN A 208 -2.07 2.78 7.42
C ASN A 208 -1.60 1.64 8.33
N SER A 209 -1.30 0.47 7.73
CA SER A 209 -0.74 -0.67 8.47
C SER A 209 0.64 -0.32 9.01
N LEU A 210 1.48 0.30 8.18
CA LEU A 210 2.81 0.73 8.56
C LEU A 210 2.78 1.82 9.65
N GLN A 211 1.93 2.83 9.50
CA GLN A 211 1.74 3.89 10.50
C GLN A 211 1.26 3.32 11.84
N SER A 212 0.33 2.37 11.80
CA SER A 212 -0.17 1.69 13.00
C SER A 212 0.92 0.87 13.70
N TRP A 213 1.80 0.23 12.92
CA TRP A 213 2.96 -0.47 13.42
C TRP A 213 3.96 0.49 14.08
N LEU A 214 4.35 1.55 13.38
CA LEU A 214 5.24 2.61 13.89
C LEU A 214 4.74 3.18 15.22
N LEU A 215 3.44 3.49 15.32
CA LEU A 215 2.81 3.99 16.56
C LEU A 215 3.00 3.04 17.76
N LYS A 216 3.06 1.73 17.54
CA LYS A 216 3.33 0.76 18.61
C LYS A 216 4.78 0.84 19.08
N CYS A 217 5.73 1.11 18.19
CA CYS A 217 7.14 1.33 18.54
C CYS A 217 7.32 2.56 19.47
N VAL A 218 6.55 3.64 19.26
CA VAL A 218 6.64 4.88 20.06
C VAL A 218 5.94 4.78 21.42
N LYS A 219 4.81 4.07 21.50
CA LYS A 219 4.12 3.86 22.79
C LYS A 219 5.02 3.18 23.82
N SER A 220 5.90 2.27 23.38
CA SER A 220 6.93 1.62 24.22
C SER A 220 7.96 2.62 24.79
N LEU A 221 8.41 3.59 23.99
CA LEU A 221 9.35 4.65 24.40
C LEU A 221 8.75 5.59 25.47
N ARG A 222 7.44 5.86 25.43
CA ARG A 222 6.76 6.74 26.39
C ARG A 222 6.61 6.09 27.78
N THR A 223 6.44 4.78 27.85
CA THR A 223 6.43 4.04 29.13
C THR A 223 7.75 4.14 29.88
N LYS A 224 8.89 4.23 29.17
CA LYS A 224 10.21 4.47 29.80
C LYS A 224 10.40 5.92 30.27
N LYS A 225 9.67 6.91 29.72
CA LYS A 225 9.89 8.36 29.96
C LYS A 225 8.84 9.08 30.81
N LYS A 226 7.77 8.43 31.30
CA LYS A 226 6.75 9.14 32.11
C LYS A 226 7.16 9.29 33.59
N SER A 227 7.89 10.37 33.85
CA SER A 227 7.61 11.26 34.98
C SER A 227 6.40 12.15 34.64
N ARG A 228 5.45 12.22 35.58
CA ARG A 228 4.24 13.08 35.77
C ARG A 228 3.59 13.83 34.58
N LYS A 229 2.26 13.59 34.47
CA LYS A 229 1.14 14.45 33.99
C LYS A 229 1.29 15.19 32.65
N LYS A 230 0.53 14.76 31.64
CA LYS A 230 -0.33 15.66 30.84
C LYS A 230 -1.39 14.88 30.03
N LYS A 231 -2.56 15.51 29.99
CA LYS A 231 -3.89 15.08 29.54
C LYS A 231 -3.96 15.01 28.00
N ASP A 232 -4.90 14.22 27.49
CA ASP A 232 -5.19 14.00 26.08
C ASP A 232 -5.42 15.28 25.28
N THR A 233 -4.60 15.49 24.25
CA THR A 233 -4.86 16.34 23.09
C THR A 233 -4.19 15.68 21.88
N ASN A 234 -4.93 15.59 20.76
CA ASN A 234 -4.54 15.07 19.45
C ASN A 234 -3.03 14.85 19.25
N PHE A 235 -2.60 13.58 19.34
CA PHE A 235 -1.19 13.19 19.32
C PHE A 235 -0.64 13.17 17.90
N GLN A 236 -0.04 14.28 17.46
CA GLN A 236 0.87 14.28 16.32
C GLN A 236 2.21 13.67 16.75
N ILE A 237 2.64 12.60 16.08
CA ILE A 237 3.88 11.86 16.39
C ILE A 237 5.11 12.73 16.10
N THR A 238 4.97 13.70 15.20
CA THR A 238 5.98 14.68 14.79
C THR A 238 6.57 15.53 15.91
N ASN A 239 5.93 15.57 17.09
CA ASN A 239 6.42 16.31 18.26
C ASN A 239 7.49 15.58 19.09
N PHE A 240 7.84 14.34 18.73
CA PHE A 240 8.91 13.59 19.37
C PHE A 240 10.10 13.53 18.41
N ALA A 241 11.32 13.66 18.94
CA ALA A 241 12.58 13.39 18.23
C ALA A 241 12.61 11.92 17.78
N VAL A 242 11.93 11.67 16.67
CA VAL A 242 11.55 10.36 16.17
C VAL A 242 12.02 10.28 14.73
N ALA A 243 12.48 9.10 14.34
CA ALA A 243 13.05 8.86 13.01
C ALA A 243 12.15 9.41 11.88
N PRO A 244 12.72 9.93 10.78
CA PRO A 244 11.96 10.55 9.70
C PRO A 244 10.83 9.69 9.11
N ILE A 245 10.95 8.35 9.20
CA ILE A 245 9.92 7.38 8.77
C ILE A 245 8.52 7.65 9.33
N PHE A 246 8.42 8.20 10.54
CA PHE A 246 7.13 8.50 11.16
C PHE A 246 6.42 9.68 10.48
N THR A 247 7.21 10.70 10.14
CA THR A 247 6.73 11.86 9.38
C THR A 247 6.42 11.46 7.94
N ILE A 248 7.23 10.58 7.33
CA ILE A 248 7.01 10.06 5.97
C ILE A 248 5.60 9.46 5.85
N CYS A 249 5.25 8.51 6.73
CA CYS A 249 3.97 7.80 6.63
C CYS A 249 2.77 8.73 6.84
N GLU A 250 2.84 9.61 7.84
CA GLU A 250 1.76 10.58 8.12
C GLU A 250 1.54 11.54 6.95
N GLN A 251 2.61 12.15 6.43
CA GLN A 251 2.51 13.09 5.32
C GLN A 251 2.08 12.41 4.01
N TRP A 252 2.46 11.14 3.82
CA TRP A 252 2.09 10.40 2.63
C TRP A 252 0.62 9.95 2.65
N ILE A 253 0.09 9.57 3.82
CA ILE A 253 -1.34 9.31 3.98
C ILE A 253 -2.14 10.59 3.67
N GLN A 254 -1.75 11.72 4.25
CA GLN A 254 -2.39 13.00 4.00
C GLN A 254 -2.36 13.38 2.51
N LEU A 255 -1.22 13.14 1.83
CA LEU A 255 -1.13 13.34 0.40
C LEU A 255 -2.20 12.55 -0.36
N LEU A 256 -2.39 11.25 -0.02
CA LEU A 256 -3.37 10.42 -0.70
C LEU A 256 -4.81 10.90 -0.45
N ASP A 257 -5.08 11.53 0.71
CA ASP A 257 -6.37 12.16 1.04
C ASP A 257 -6.64 13.42 0.22
N GLU A 258 -5.61 14.13 -0.20
CA GLU A 258 -5.73 15.39 -0.95
C GLU A 258 -5.78 15.18 -2.47
N LEU A 259 -5.58 13.95 -2.97
CA LEU A 259 -5.64 13.67 -4.42
C LEU A 259 -7.09 13.70 -4.94
N PRO A 260 -7.33 14.20 -6.17
CA PRO A 260 -8.67 14.29 -6.78
C PRO A 260 -9.15 12.92 -7.31
N ILE A 261 -9.16 11.91 -6.44
CA ILE A 261 -9.50 10.52 -6.75
C ILE A 261 -10.97 10.43 -7.18
N GLU A 262 -11.88 11.07 -6.43
CA GLU A 262 -13.31 11.05 -6.70
C GLU A 262 -13.65 11.72 -8.05
N ASP A 263 -12.96 12.80 -8.39
CA ASP A 263 -13.14 13.51 -9.66
C ASP A 263 -12.76 12.67 -10.87
N LEU A 264 -11.62 11.97 -10.77
CA LEU A 264 -11.15 11.05 -11.81
C LEU A 264 -12.06 9.82 -11.91
N GLU A 265 -12.47 9.23 -10.78
CA GLU A 265 -13.44 8.15 -10.76
C GLU A 265 -14.76 8.55 -11.43
N GLY A 266 -15.26 9.74 -11.12
CA GLY A 266 -16.44 10.32 -11.75
C GLY A 266 -16.25 10.53 -13.25
N GLY A 267 -15.06 10.93 -13.68
CA GLY A 267 -14.68 11.04 -15.10
C GLY A 267 -14.77 9.70 -15.84
N ILE A 268 -14.20 8.64 -15.26
CA ILE A 268 -14.24 7.30 -15.84
C ILE A 268 -15.68 6.76 -15.91
N LYS A 269 -16.46 6.93 -14.83
CA LYS A 269 -17.87 6.52 -14.78
C LYS A 269 -18.73 7.29 -15.80
N GLY A 270 -18.49 8.59 -15.95
CA GLY A 270 -19.16 9.43 -16.94
C GLY A 270 -18.93 8.94 -18.37
N LEU A 271 -17.66 8.74 -18.75
CA LEU A 271 -17.31 8.22 -20.07
C LEU A 271 -17.90 6.83 -20.31
N LEU A 272 -17.88 5.95 -19.31
CA LEU A 272 -18.53 4.64 -19.40
C LEU A 272 -20.05 4.75 -19.63
N ALA A 273 -20.74 5.69 -18.97
CA ALA A 273 -22.16 5.91 -19.16
C ALA A 273 -22.47 6.40 -20.59
N ASP A 274 -21.68 7.35 -21.09
CA ASP A 274 -21.84 7.90 -22.45
C ASP A 274 -21.56 6.83 -23.51
N ILE A 275 -20.52 6.00 -23.33
CA ILE A 275 -20.26 4.84 -24.19
C ILE A 275 -21.46 3.89 -24.21
N ASN A 276 -22.02 3.56 -23.04
CA ASN A 276 -23.19 2.68 -22.95
C ASN A 276 -24.43 3.28 -23.64
N HIS A 277 -24.58 4.61 -23.62
CA HIS A 277 -25.67 5.30 -24.29
C HIS A 277 -25.52 5.30 -25.82
N CYS A 278 -24.28 5.43 -26.31
CA CYS A 278 -23.95 5.40 -27.73
C CYS A 278 -24.01 4.01 -28.37
N MET A 279 -23.93 2.94 -27.57
CA MET A 279 -23.98 1.56 -28.08
C MET A 279 -25.42 1.15 -28.43
N PRO A 280 -25.69 0.61 -29.63
CA PRO A 280 -27.02 0.11 -29.96
C PRO A 280 -27.39 -1.01 -28.98
N ARG A 281 -28.54 -0.85 -28.29
CA ARG A 281 -29.10 -1.93 -27.45
C ARG A 281 -29.20 -3.19 -28.30
N GLN A 282 -28.50 -4.26 -27.90
CA GLN A 282 -28.82 -5.58 -28.41
C GLN A 282 -30.23 -5.93 -27.93
N GLU A 283 -31.23 -5.59 -28.74
CA GLU A 283 -32.49 -6.31 -28.69
C GLU A 283 -32.16 -7.77 -28.97
N LYS A 284 -32.37 -8.61 -27.95
CA LYS A 284 -32.37 -10.07 -28.08
C LYS A 284 -33.11 -10.42 -29.37
N ARG A 285 -32.39 -10.82 -30.41
CA ARG A 285 -32.94 -11.67 -31.47
C ARG A 285 -33.28 -13.02 -30.83
N ARG A 286 -34.35 -13.06 -30.04
CA ARG A 286 -35.05 -14.29 -29.68
C ARG A 286 -36.04 -14.54 -30.79
N GLY A 287 -35.86 -15.69 -31.45
CA GLY A 287 -36.52 -16.05 -32.68
C GLY A 287 -38.04 -16.05 -32.62
N GLY A 288 -38.62 -15.82 -33.79
CA GLY A 288 -40.02 -16.02 -34.10
C GLY A 288 -40.14 -16.20 -35.59
N SER A 289 -39.81 -17.41 -36.07
CA SER A 289 -40.23 -17.86 -37.39
C SER A 289 -41.75 -17.97 -37.38
N ARG A 290 -42.44 -17.18 -38.22
CA ARG A 290 -43.71 -17.59 -38.80
C ARG A 290 -43.99 -16.83 -40.09
N SER A 291 -43.64 -17.52 -41.18
CA SER A 291 -44.30 -17.38 -42.47
C SER A 291 -45.81 -17.59 -42.30
N THR A 292 -46.60 -16.62 -42.76
CA THR A 292 -47.93 -16.89 -43.33
C THR A 292 -48.26 -15.79 -44.32
N PHE A 293 -48.54 -16.22 -45.54
CA PHE A 293 -49.02 -15.45 -46.68
C PHE A 293 -50.31 -14.69 -46.38
N ALA A 294 -50.40 -13.44 -46.84
CA ALA A 294 -51.64 -12.85 -47.38
C ALA A 294 -51.29 -11.68 -48.30
N ILE A 295 -51.61 -11.82 -49.58
CA ILE A 295 -51.62 -10.75 -50.59
C ILE A 295 -53.07 -10.25 -50.69
N ALA A 296 -53.29 -8.94 -50.54
CA ALA A 296 -53.87 -8.06 -51.56
C ALA A 296 -54.56 -6.79 -50.96
N ASN A 297 -54.10 -5.67 -51.49
CA ASN A 297 -54.83 -4.43 -51.83
C ASN A 297 -55.15 -3.37 -50.77
N GLY A 298 -54.51 -2.21 -50.97
CA GLY A 298 -55.26 -0.97 -51.22
C GLY A 298 -54.90 0.22 -50.32
N GLY A 299 -54.30 1.25 -50.92
CA GLY A 299 -54.57 2.64 -50.53
C GLY A 299 -53.57 3.28 -49.55
N LEU A 300 -52.75 4.17 -50.12
CA LEU A 300 -52.40 5.50 -49.62
C LEU A 300 -52.76 5.79 -48.14
N ASN A 301 -51.74 5.93 -47.30
CA ASN A 301 -51.44 7.22 -46.65
C ASN A 301 -50.10 7.10 -45.93
N ASP A 302 -49.14 7.77 -46.56
CA ASP A 302 -47.98 8.36 -45.91
C ASP A 302 -48.45 9.23 -44.74
N GLU A 303 -47.65 9.24 -43.67
CA GLU A 303 -47.74 10.03 -42.43
C GLU A 303 -47.89 9.20 -41.15
N MET A 304 -46.96 9.49 -40.23
CA MET A 304 -47.03 9.16 -38.81
C MET A 304 -46.51 7.80 -38.35
N ARG A 305 -45.20 7.53 -38.56
CA ARG A 305 -44.43 6.75 -37.56
C ARG A 305 -42.93 7.09 -37.49
N GLY A 306 -42.59 8.35 -37.71
CA GLY A 306 -41.30 8.90 -37.30
C GLY A 306 -41.34 9.30 -35.82
N ILE A 307 -41.34 8.35 -34.90
CA ILE A 307 -40.91 8.64 -33.52
C ILE A 307 -39.41 8.89 -33.62
N HIS A 308 -39.04 10.14 -33.94
CA HIS A 308 -37.71 10.66 -33.72
C HIS A 308 -37.38 10.41 -32.24
N ARG A 309 -36.60 9.36 -32.00
CA ARG A 309 -35.88 9.15 -30.73
C ARG A 309 -34.93 10.34 -30.59
N ASN A 310 -35.43 11.41 -30.01
CA ASN A 310 -34.63 12.48 -29.42
C ASN A 310 -33.98 11.92 -28.15
N ALA A 311 -33.11 10.91 -28.28
CA ALA A 311 -32.08 10.67 -27.30
C ALA A 311 -31.00 11.69 -27.65
N ALA A 312 -30.79 12.68 -26.78
CA ALA A 312 -29.71 13.63 -26.93
C ALA A 312 -28.42 12.84 -27.21
N HIS A 313 -27.93 12.91 -28.45
CA HIS A 313 -26.73 12.17 -28.85
C HIS A 313 -25.59 12.67 -27.98
N THR A 314 -25.21 11.88 -26.97
CA THR A 314 -24.06 12.14 -26.12
C THR A 314 -22.84 12.20 -27.02
N ASP A 315 -22.20 13.37 -27.08
CA ASP A 315 -21.00 13.54 -27.88
C ASP A 315 -19.85 12.79 -27.19
N LEU A 316 -19.61 11.55 -27.63
CA LEU A 316 -18.56 10.69 -27.11
C LEU A 316 -17.18 11.37 -27.18
N GLN A 317 -17.00 12.27 -28.15
CA GLN A 317 -15.78 13.04 -28.30
C GLN A 317 -15.58 14.04 -27.17
N SER A 318 -16.58 14.88 -26.87
CA SER A 318 -16.56 15.77 -25.69
C SER A 318 -16.37 15.00 -24.38
N SER A 319 -16.99 13.82 -24.25
CA SER A 319 -16.83 12.96 -23.06
C SER A 319 -15.40 12.43 -22.93
N LEU A 320 -14.81 11.98 -24.04
CA LEU A 320 -13.43 11.51 -24.09
C LEU A 320 -12.44 12.64 -23.79
N GLU A 321 -12.67 13.84 -24.33
CA GLU A 321 -11.88 15.04 -24.03
C GLU A 321 -11.94 15.39 -22.55
N SER A 322 -13.15 15.42 -21.96
CA SER A 322 -13.33 15.66 -20.53
C SER A 322 -12.61 14.62 -19.67
N PHE A 323 -12.71 13.33 -20.02
CA PHE A 323 -12.02 12.25 -19.32
C PHE A 323 -10.49 12.38 -19.39
N LEU A 324 -9.92 12.64 -20.57
CA LEU A 324 -8.49 12.83 -20.73
C LEU A 324 -7.99 14.07 -19.99
N GLY A 325 -8.77 15.15 -19.97
CA GLY A 325 -8.47 16.32 -19.16
C GLY A 325 -8.44 16.04 -17.66
N LYS A 326 -9.31 15.15 -17.16
CA LYS A 326 -9.27 14.69 -15.77
C LYS A 326 -8.04 13.83 -15.47
N LEU A 327 -7.59 12.99 -16.40
CA LEU A 327 -6.35 12.21 -16.26
C LEU A 327 -5.11 13.12 -16.22
N GLU A 328 -5.08 14.15 -17.07
CA GLU A 328 -4.04 15.17 -17.05
C GLU A 328 -4.02 15.89 -15.70
N PHE A 329 -5.16 16.43 -15.28
CA PHE A 329 -5.29 17.15 -14.01
C PHE A 329 -4.88 16.29 -12.81
N PHE A 330 -5.35 15.04 -12.76
CA PHE A 330 -4.97 14.10 -11.69
C PHE A 330 -3.45 13.88 -11.64
N SER A 331 -2.82 13.74 -12.81
CA SER A 331 -1.37 13.52 -12.91
C SER A 331 -0.59 14.77 -12.52
N ASP A 332 -1.05 15.95 -12.90
CA ASP A 332 -0.44 17.24 -12.55
C ASP A 332 -0.45 17.47 -11.04
N VAL A 333 -1.63 17.29 -10.42
CA VAL A 333 -1.78 17.35 -8.96
C VAL A 333 -0.89 16.30 -8.29
N SER A 334 -0.82 15.08 -8.83
CA SER A 334 0.04 14.02 -8.29
C SER A 334 1.51 14.41 -8.32
N VAL A 335 2.03 14.93 -9.44
CA VAL A 335 3.43 15.39 -9.55
C VAL A 335 3.73 16.45 -8.48
N HIS A 336 2.87 17.46 -8.35
CA HIS A 336 3.04 18.51 -7.35
C HIS A 336 3.08 17.95 -5.93
N LYS A 337 2.07 17.13 -5.58
CA LYS A 337 1.92 16.57 -4.25
C LYS A 337 3.08 15.64 -3.87
N TYR A 338 3.53 14.77 -4.77
CA TYR A 338 4.69 13.92 -4.53
C TYR A 338 5.99 14.74 -4.43
N GLY A 339 6.12 15.82 -5.20
CA GLY A 339 7.21 16.79 -5.05
C GLY A 339 7.23 17.48 -3.68
N GLU A 340 6.07 17.90 -3.18
CA GLU A 340 5.92 18.46 -1.83
C GLU A 340 6.25 17.42 -0.75
N LEU A 341 5.78 16.18 -0.89
CA LEU A 341 6.10 15.09 0.03
C LEU A 341 7.62 14.89 0.09
N LYS A 342 8.29 14.77 -1.06
CA LYS A 342 9.75 14.60 -1.12
C LYS A 342 10.51 15.73 -0.39
N LYS A 343 10.08 16.99 -0.57
CA LYS A 343 10.64 18.14 0.17
C LYS A 343 10.46 17.99 1.68
N LYS A 344 9.23 17.68 2.12
CA LYS A 344 8.92 17.49 3.55
C LYS A 344 9.75 16.36 4.18
N VAL A 345 9.94 15.27 3.45
CA VAL A 345 10.78 14.13 3.88
C VAL A 345 12.24 14.55 4.06
N ASN A 346 12.82 15.25 3.08
CA ASN A 346 14.19 15.76 3.18
C ASN A 346 14.36 16.71 4.38
N THR A 347 13.42 17.64 4.57
CA THR A 347 13.44 18.55 5.73
C THR A 347 13.33 17.80 7.07
N ALA A 348 12.51 16.75 7.16
CA ALA A 348 12.41 15.93 8.36
C ALA A 348 13.73 15.20 8.65
N LYS A 349 14.42 14.73 7.61
CA LYS A 349 15.73 14.07 7.70
C LYS A 349 16.82 15.02 8.17
N GLU A 350 16.94 16.19 7.56
CA GLU A 350 17.90 17.22 7.97
C GLU A 350 17.72 17.64 9.44
N LYS A 351 16.47 17.84 9.88
CA LYS A 351 16.15 18.13 11.28
C LYS A 351 16.58 17.00 12.22
N TYR A 352 16.33 15.75 11.83
CA TYR A 352 16.73 14.58 12.63
C TYR A 352 18.25 14.44 12.72
N GLU A 353 18.98 14.67 11.63
CA GLU A 353 20.44 14.64 11.62
C GLU A 353 21.04 15.77 12.47
N GLN A 354 20.44 16.97 12.47
CA GLN A 354 20.88 18.09 13.31
C GLN A 354 20.65 17.82 14.82
N GLN A 355 19.60 17.09 15.17
CA GLN A 355 19.30 16.75 16.57
C GLN A 355 20.16 15.62 17.14
N ASN A 356 20.79 14.82 16.28
CA ASN A 356 21.60 13.66 16.66
C ASN A 356 23.11 13.84 16.43
N LYS A 357 23.54 15.06 16.06
CA LYS A 357 24.94 15.51 16.12
C LYS A 357 25.20 16.12 17.49
#